data_AF-A0A4P8RG88-F1
#
_entry.id   AF-A0A4P8RG88-F1
#
_cell.length_a   1.000
_cell.length_b   1.000
_cell.length_c   1.000
_cell.angle_alpha   90.00
_cell.angle_beta   90.00
_cell.angle_gamma   90.00
#
_symmetry.space_group_name_H-M   'P 1'
#
loop_
_entity.id
_entity.type
_entity.pdbx_description
1 polymer ?
#
loop_
_entity_poly.entity_id
_entity_poly.type
_entity_poly.pdbx_seq_one_letter_code
_entity_poly.pdbx_strand_id
1 'polypeptide(L)'
;MKNITLTDDTGTIITGQIPQGWHEVPLSQWLQFDLLKEGKPAGLDVAMLVSSLTSLPSEILMDDVSLVPIIFNQMKWLTAMPAPKPALCFNHLNTAYEHVGNLDKVSMAQFEALHSFLEQAGDSYIQAAPDLLAVLYKPKGRAQDLDTIRESSEAFRSLSMDKAWSAIAFFLTSSEPYATRIQSYSQSRKKMLQVMTLTERALATTHSRKLSLRTAVWLGRIYIRYARRLLLTF
;
A
#
# COMPACT_ATOMS: atom_id res chain seq x y z
N MET A 1 6.70 -5.40 -22.98
CA MET A 1 8.03 -4.91 -22.60
C MET A 1 8.95 -4.93 -23.80
N LYS A 2 9.90 -3.99 -23.88
CA LYS A 2 10.91 -3.95 -24.94
C LYS A 2 12.15 -4.71 -24.50
N ASN A 3 12.54 -5.73 -25.25
CA ASN A 3 13.78 -6.45 -25.00
C ASN A 3 14.98 -5.57 -25.36
N ILE A 4 16.01 -5.62 -24.52
CA ILE A 4 17.30 -4.99 -24.74
C ILE A 4 18.40 -6.03 -24.55
N THR A 5 19.47 -5.87 -25.32
CA THR A 5 20.67 -6.69 -25.24
C THR A 5 21.85 -5.77 -24.99
N LEU A 6 22.56 -6.00 -23.89
CA LEU A 6 23.84 -5.37 -23.60
C LEU A 6 24.92 -6.39 -23.92
N THR A 7 26.01 -5.94 -24.53
CA THR A 7 27.18 -6.77 -24.79
C THR A 7 28.34 -6.14 -24.05
N ASP A 8 28.91 -6.88 -23.12
CA ASP A 8 30.07 -6.47 -22.35
C ASP A 8 31.34 -6.50 -23.21
N ASP A 9 32.42 -5.86 -22.75
CA ASP A 9 33.73 -5.87 -23.40
C ASP A 9 34.32 -7.29 -23.54
N THR A 10 33.91 -8.21 -22.66
CA THR A 10 34.20 -9.65 -22.69
C THR A 10 33.39 -10.43 -23.73
N GLY A 11 32.41 -9.80 -24.40
CA GLY A 11 31.48 -10.45 -25.33
C GLY A 11 30.32 -11.16 -24.66
N THR A 12 30.15 -11.03 -23.35
CA THR A 12 29.02 -11.59 -22.61
C THR A 12 27.73 -10.85 -22.97
N ILE A 13 26.70 -11.60 -23.38
CA ILE A 13 25.39 -11.03 -23.75
C ILE A 13 24.49 -11.04 -22.52
N ILE A 14 24.11 -9.86 -22.06
CA ILE A 14 23.10 -9.66 -21.03
C ILE A 14 21.79 -9.26 -21.70
N THR A 15 20.71 -9.94 -21.34
CA THR A 15 19.36 -9.59 -21.81
C THR A 15 18.58 -8.91 -20.70
N GLY A 16 17.82 -7.88 -21.08
CA GLY A 16 16.96 -7.13 -20.18
C GLY A 16 15.64 -6.75 -20.83
N GLN A 17 14.71 -6.28 -20.02
CA GLN A 17 13.41 -5.79 -20.45
C GLN A 17 13.17 -4.40 -19.87
N ILE A 18 12.80 -3.46 -20.75
CA ILE A 18 12.39 -2.11 -20.36
C ILE A 18 10.87 -2.00 -20.55
N PRO A 19 10.12 -1.63 -19.50
CA PRO A 19 8.69 -1.38 -19.64
C PRO A 19 8.43 -0.18 -20.56
N GLN A 20 7.40 -0.29 -21.40
CA GLN A 20 6.98 0.78 -22.31
C GLN A 20 5.87 1.66 -21.72
N GLY A 21 5.34 1.30 -20.55
CA GLY A 21 4.37 2.10 -19.81
C GLY A 21 3.93 1.42 -18.52
N TRP A 22 3.12 2.14 -17.74
CA TRP A 22 2.58 1.68 -16.46
C TRP A 22 1.73 0.40 -16.52
N HIS A 23 1.18 0.07 -17.69
CA HIS A 23 0.43 -1.17 -17.89
C HIS A 23 1.32 -2.43 -17.84
N GLU A 24 2.64 -2.27 -18.00
CA GLU A 24 3.62 -3.37 -17.94
C GLU A 24 4.34 -3.46 -16.59
N VAL A 25 4.18 -2.47 -15.72
CA VAL A 25 4.85 -2.43 -14.41
C VAL A 25 3.90 -2.98 -13.36
N PRO A 26 4.22 -4.12 -12.71
CA PRO A 26 3.47 -4.62 -11.56
C PRO A 26 3.60 -3.69 -10.36
N LEU A 27 2.56 -3.62 -9.53
CA LEU A 27 2.53 -2.82 -8.31
C LEU A 27 3.71 -3.14 -7.40
N SER A 28 4.06 -4.42 -7.23
CA SER A 28 5.20 -4.85 -6.40
C SER A 28 6.54 -4.23 -6.83
N GLN A 29 6.81 -4.15 -8.14
CA GLN A 29 8.01 -3.50 -8.66
C GLN A 29 8.01 -2.00 -8.35
N TRP A 30 6.85 -1.35 -8.48
CA TRP A 30 6.71 0.05 -8.09
C TRP A 30 6.91 0.30 -6.59
N LEU A 31 6.39 -0.58 -5.73
CA LEU A 31 6.59 -0.46 -4.28
C LEU A 31 8.07 -0.54 -3.90
N GLN A 32 8.83 -1.41 -4.57
CA GLN A 32 10.27 -1.51 -4.39
C GLN A 32 10.99 -0.25 -4.90
N PHE A 33 10.60 0.27 -6.05
CA PHE A 33 11.13 1.53 -6.59
C PHE A 33 10.88 2.71 -5.64
N ASP A 34 9.67 2.82 -5.09
CA ASP A 34 9.28 3.88 -4.16
C ASP A 34 10.08 3.82 -2.87
N LEU A 35 10.25 2.62 -2.30
CA LEU A 35 11.06 2.39 -1.11
C LEU A 35 12.52 2.83 -1.31
N LEU A 36 13.13 2.46 -2.44
CA LEU A 36 14.49 2.85 -2.79
C LEU A 36 14.62 4.38 -2.99
N LYS A 37 13.59 5.02 -3.53
CA LYS A 37 13.57 6.47 -3.76
C LYS A 37 13.47 7.25 -2.44
N GLU A 38 12.64 6.81 -1.50
CA GLU A 38 12.50 7.46 -0.19
C GLU A 38 13.79 7.42 0.64
N GLY A 39 14.66 6.43 0.41
CA GLY A 39 15.97 6.30 1.02
C GLY A 39 17.00 7.41 0.70
N LYS A 40 16.66 8.37 -0.17
CA LYS A 40 17.54 9.43 -0.70
C LYS A 40 18.82 8.88 -1.36
N PRO A 41 18.76 8.55 -2.67
CA PRO A 41 19.82 7.82 -3.33
C PRO A 41 21.12 8.64 -3.54
N ALA A 42 22.27 8.07 -3.19
CA ALA A 42 23.57 8.41 -3.78
C ALA A 42 23.67 7.82 -5.21
N GLY A 43 24.74 8.11 -5.97
CA GLY A 43 24.87 7.62 -7.36
C GLY A 43 24.75 6.10 -7.53
N LEU A 44 25.11 5.32 -6.50
CA LEU A 44 24.99 3.85 -6.45
C LEU A 44 23.53 3.37 -6.46
N ASP A 45 22.63 4.15 -5.86
CA ASP A 45 21.24 3.76 -5.64
C ASP A 45 20.38 3.99 -6.90
N VAL A 46 20.85 4.80 -7.85
CA VAL A 46 20.14 5.05 -9.12
C VAL A 46 20.17 3.82 -10.04
N ALA A 47 21.27 3.05 -10.00
CA ALA A 47 21.36 1.76 -10.70
C ALA A 47 20.33 0.75 -10.14
N MET A 48 20.17 0.71 -8.81
CA MET A 48 19.16 -0.13 -8.16
C MET A 48 17.73 0.30 -8.52
N LEU A 49 17.46 1.60 -8.63
CA LEU A 49 16.15 2.10 -9.09
C LEU A 49 15.83 1.63 -10.50
N VAL A 50 16.78 1.73 -11.43
CA VAL A 50 16.59 1.24 -12.81
C VAL A 50 16.41 -0.29 -12.82
N SER A 51 17.22 -1.01 -12.06
CA SER A 51 17.12 -2.47 -11.92
C SER A 51 15.78 -2.90 -11.30
N SER A 52 15.16 -2.11 -10.42
CA SER A 52 13.85 -2.45 -9.85
C SER A 52 12.70 -2.41 -10.87
N LEU A 53 12.82 -1.58 -11.91
CA LEU A 53 11.81 -1.41 -12.96
C LEU A 53 12.15 -2.17 -14.25
N THR A 54 13.37 -2.66 -14.38
CA THR A 54 13.84 -3.36 -15.58
C THR A 54 14.31 -4.75 -15.19
N SER A 55 14.34 -5.70 -16.11
CA SER A 55 14.91 -7.02 -15.80
C SER A 55 16.45 -7.02 -15.87
N LEU A 56 17.10 -5.85 -15.76
CA LEU A 56 18.55 -5.71 -15.80
C LEU A 56 19.16 -5.88 -14.40
N PRO A 57 20.25 -6.66 -14.25
CA PRO A 57 21.00 -6.75 -13.00
C PRO A 57 21.59 -5.39 -12.59
N SER A 58 21.55 -5.08 -11.30
CA SER A 58 22.11 -3.83 -10.76
C SER A 58 23.63 -3.75 -10.92
N GLU A 59 24.33 -4.88 -10.88
CA GLU A 59 25.79 -4.96 -10.97
C GLU A 59 26.29 -4.33 -12.27
N ILE A 60 25.65 -4.66 -13.39
CA ILE A 60 26.03 -4.16 -14.72
C ILE A 60 25.77 -2.66 -14.85
N LEU A 61 24.69 -2.18 -14.24
CA LEU A 61 24.37 -0.75 -14.21
C LEU A 61 25.31 0.03 -13.28
N MET A 62 25.92 -0.64 -12.31
CA MET A 62 26.95 -0.07 -11.44
C MET A 62 28.32 -0.06 -12.12
N ASP A 63 28.65 -1.09 -12.88
CA ASP A 63 29.90 -1.18 -13.66
C ASP A 63 29.94 -0.10 -14.75
N ASP A 64 28.80 0.15 -15.42
CA ASP A 64 28.65 1.25 -16.39
C ASP A 64 27.43 2.14 -16.08
N VAL A 65 27.65 3.13 -15.22
CA VAL A 65 26.64 4.13 -14.81
C VAL A 65 26.17 4.99 -16.00
N SER A 66 26.90 5.04 -17.13
CA SER A 66 26.47 5.80 -18.31
C SER A 66 25.23 5.21 -18.99
N LEU A 67 24.93 3.93 -18.75
CA LEU A 67 23.73 3.25 -19.24
C LEU A 67 22.46 3.75 -18.55
N VAL A 68 22.55 4.17 -17.30
CA VAL A 68 21.42 4.63 -16.47
C VAL A 68 20.62 5.76 -17.15
N PRO A 69 21.21 6.89 -17.55
CA PRO A 69 20.46 7.96 -18.23
C PRO A 69 19.90 7.53 -19.60
N ILE A 70 20.58 6.62 -20.32
CA ILE A 70 20.11 6.08 -21.60
C ILE A 70 18.83 5.26 -21.39
N ILE A 71 18.82 4.40 -20.39
CA ILE A 71 17.67 3.56 -20.03
C ILE A 71 16.52 4.42 -19.50
N PHE A 72 16.78 5.39 -18.62
CA PHE A 72 15.77 6.33 -18.14
C PHE A 72 15.11 7.12 -19.27
N ASN A 73 15.87 7.54 -20.29
CA ASN A 73 15.31 8.26 -21.44
C ASN A 73 14.37 7.38 -22.29
N GLN A 74 14.43 6.05 -22.16
CA GLN A 74 13.43 5.15 -22.76
C GLN A 74 12.15 5.05 -21.93
N MET A 75 12.20 5.42 -20.65
CA MET A 75 11.07 5.39 -19.71
C MET A 75 10.44 6.78 -19.52
N LYS A 76 10.21 7.52 -20.61
CA LYS A 76 9.60 8.87 -20.55
C LYS A 76 8.22 8.87 -19.88
N TRP A 77 7.54 7.73 -19.88
CA TRP A 77 6.25 7.52 -19.21
C TRP A 77 6.35 7.58 -17.67
N LEU A 78 7.54 7.43 -17.08
CA LEU A 78 7.74 7.44 -15.62
C LEU A 78 7.35 8.78 -14.97
N THR A 79 7.46 9.89 -15.71
CA THR A 79 7.06 11.23 -15.25
C THR A 79 5.57 11.51 -15.48
N ALA A 80 4.90 10.72 -16.32
CA ALA A 80 3.50 10.86 -16.67
C ALA A 80 2.68 9.79 -15.97
N MET A 81 2.26 10.07 -14.74
CA MET A 81 1.43 9.14 -13.96
C MET A 81 0.07 8.91 -14.64
N PRO A 82 -0.51 7.70 -14.52
CA PRO A 82 -1.85 7.41 -15.03
C PRO A 82 -2.91 8.36 -14.43
N ALA A 83 -3.93 8.69 -15.23
CA ALA A 83 -5.03 9.54 -14.76
C ALA A 83 -5.81 8.86 -13.62
N PRO A 84 -6.32 9.60 -12.62
CA PRO A 84 -7.11 9.06 -11.51
C PRO A 84 -8.54 8.70 -11.94
N LYS A 85 -8.66 7.71 -12.83
CA LYS A 85 -9.93 7.20 -13.36
C LYS A 85 -10.03 5.70 -13.07
N PRO A 86 -10.51 5.30 -11.88
CA PRO A 86 -10.63 3.89 -11.52
C PRO A 86 -11.61 3.20 -12.46
N ALA A 87 -11.29 1.96 -12.84
CA ALA A 87 -12.22 1.12 -13.56
C ALA A 87 -13.33 0.67 -12.61
N LEU A 88 -14.60 0.68 -13.04
CA LEU A 88 -15.69 0.15 -12.22
C LEU A 88 -15.55 -1.36 -12.00
N CYS A 89 -14.94 -2.06 -12.95
CA CYS A 89 -14.60 -3.46 -12.86
C CYS A 89 -13.38 -3.78 -13.73
N PHE A 90 -12.62 -4.79 -13.35
CA PHE A 90 -11.51 -5.30 -14.15
C PHE A 90 -11.27 -6.79 -13.84
N ASN A 91 -10.59 -7.47 -14.76
CA ASN A 91 -10.12 -8.84 -14.56
C ASN A 91 -8.64 -8.83 -14.17
N HIS A 92 -8.29 -9.64 -13.17
CA HIS A 92 -6.92 -9.88 -12.75
C HIS A 92 -6.78 -11.33 -12.25
N LEU A 93 -5.75 -12.05 -12.70
CA LEU A 93 -5.52 -13.46 -12.35
C LEU A 93 -6.78 -14.35 -12.45
N ASN A 94 -7.51 -14.27 -13.58
CA ASN A 94 -8.77 -14.98 -13.83
C ASN A 94 -9.93 -14.67 -12.87
N THR A 95 -9.79 -13.67 -12.01
CA THR A 95 -10.83 -13.20 -11.10
C THR A 95 -11.34 -11.84 -11.59
N ALA A 96 -12.67 -11.71 -11.67
CA ALA A 96 -13.32 -10.43 -11.95
C ALA A 96 -13.48 -9.65 -10.65
N TYR A 97 -12.98 -8.43 -10.61
CA TYR A 97 -13.08 -7.52 -9.48
C TYR A 97 -14.06 -6.38 -9.81
N GLU A 98 -14.88 -6.02 -8.85
CA GLU A 98 -15.81 -4.88 -8.92
C GLU A 98 -15.47 -3.85 -7.85
N HIS A 99 -15.52 -2.58 -8.24
CA HIS A 99 -15.31 -1.48 -7.30
C HIS A 99 -16.46 -1.47 -6.29
N VAL A 100 -16.15 -1.38 -5.00
CA VAL A 100 -17.10 -1.54 -3.89
C VAL A 100 -18.15 -0.42 -3.84
N GLY A 101 -17.97 0.65 -4.62
CA GLY A 101 -18.90 1.77 -4.74
C GLY A 101 -18.52 2.91 -3.79
N ASN A 102 -19.51 3.69 -3.33
CA ASN A 102 -19.25 4.82 -2.44
C ASN A 102 -18.60 4.36 -1.12
N LEU A 103 -17.40 4.88 -0.85
CA LEU A 103 -16.57 4.55 0.31
C LEU A 103 -17.22 4.98 1.64
N ASP A 104 -18.33 5.72 1.60
CA ASP A 104 -19.16 6.06 2.76
C ASP A 104 -19.77 4.84 3.43
N LYS A 105 -19.78 3.70 2.74
CA LYS A 105 -20.35 2.44 3.21
C LYS A 105 -19.29 1.42 3.62
N VAL A 106 -18.02 1.83 3.74
CA VAL A 106 -16.95 0.95 4.23
C VAL A 106 -17.33 0.45 5.62
N SER A 107 -17.38 -0.87 5.79
CA SER A 107 -17.76 -1.48 7.06
C SER A 107 -16.68 -1.24 8.12
N MET A 108 -17.06 -1.29 9.40
CA MET A 108 -16.10 -1.14 10.51
C MET A 108 -14.93 -2.15 10.42
N ALA A 109 -15.20 -3.37 9.94
CA ALA A 109 -14.18 -4.40 9.74
C ALA A 109 -13.18 -4.04 8.63
N GLN A 110 -13.65 -3.49 7.51
CA GLN A 110 -12.78 -3.02 6.42
C GLN A 110 -11.91 -1.84 6.85
N PHE A 111 -12.47 -0.97 7.69
CA PHE A 111 -11.76 0.17 8.23
C PHE A 111 -10.68 -0.25 9.25
N GLU A 112 -10.99 -1.24 10.10
CA GLU A 112 -9.99 -1.87 10.99
C GLU A 112 -8.88 -2.56 10.20
N ALA A 113 -9.22 -3.26 9.11
CA ALA A 113 -8.23 -3.89 8.23
C ALA A 113 -7.31 -2.82 7.61
N LEU A 114 -7.88 -1.77 7.00
CA LEU A 114 -7.11 -0.68 6.41
C LEU A 114 -6.18 0.00 7.41
N HIS A 115 -6.64 0.21 8.64
CA HIS A 115 -5.79 0.76 9.69
C HIS A 115 -4.65 -0.19 10.07
N SER A 116 -4.92 -1.49 10.23
CA SER A 116 -3.88 -2.48 10.51
C SER A 116 -2.83 -2.53 9.40
N PHE A 117 -3.24 -2.39 8.14
CA PHE A 117 -2.33 -2.37 7.00
C PHE A 117 -1.47 -1.11 6.97
N LEU A 118 -2.04 0.05 7.27
CA LEU A 118 -1.28 1.30 7.38
C LEU A 118 -0.26 1.25 8.52
N GLU A 119 -0.62 0.67 9.68
CA GLU A 119 0.35 0.49 10.77
C GLU A 119 1.51 -0.43 10.35
N GLN A 120 1.23 -1.52 9.63
CA GLN A 120 2.26 -2.42 9.11
C GLN A 120 3.15 -1.75 8.06
N ALA A 121 2.56 -0.86 7.25
CA ALA A 121 3.24 -0.07 6.22
C ALA A 121 3.95 1.19 6.76
N GLY A 122 4.03 1.37 8.08
CA GLY A 122 4.70 2.53 8.68
C GLY A 122 4.00 3.87 8.40
N ASP A 123 2.67 3.85 8.33
CA ASP A 123 1.81 4.99 7.93
C ASP A 123 2.02 5.47 6.48
N SER A 124 2.70 4.69 5.61
CA SER A 124 2.83 4.98 4.17
C SER A 124 1.65 4.41 3.36
N TYR A 125 0.87 5.31 2.76
CA TYR A 125 -0.26 4.95 1.89
C TYR A 125 0.17 4.21 0.62
N ILE A 126 1.38 4.49 0.11
CA ILE A 126 1.91 3.83 -1.09
C ILE A 126 2.28 2.39 -0.73
N GLN A 127 2.96 2.16 0.39
CA GLN A 127 3.31 0.80 0.82
C GLN A 127 2.08 -0.04 1.20
N ALA A 128 1.01 0.60 1.69
CA ALA A 128 -0.29 -0.04 1.94
C ALA A 128 -1.17 -0.18 0.67
N ALA A 129 -0.66 0.14 -0.53
CA ALA A 129 -1.45 0.14 -1.77
C ALA A 129 -2.16 -1.18 -2.10
N PRO A 130 -1.53 -2.37 -2.01
CA PRO A 130 -2.21 -3.64 -2.34
C PRO A 130 -3.42 -3.88 -1.43
N ASP A 131 -3.26 -3.56 -0.15
CA ASP A 131 -4.29 -3.70 0.86
C ASP A 131 -5.42 -2.68 0.68
N LEU A 132 -5.07 -1.43 0.38
CA LEU A 132 -6.04 -0.40 0.03
C LEU A 132 -6.87 -0.85 -1.18
N LEU A 133 -6.24 -1.35 -2.24
CA LEU A 133 -6.94 -1.86 -3.41
C LEU A 133 -7.87 -3.02 -3.08
N ALA A 134 -7.50 -3.92 -2.16
CA ALA A 134 -8.34 -5.02 -1.68
C ALA A 134 -9.57 -4.56 -0.88
N VAL A 135 -9.52 -3.35 -0.31
CA VAL A 135 -10.68 -2.69 0.29
C VAL A 135 -11.53 -2.00 -0.79
N LEU A 136 -10.91 -1.39 -1.80
CA LEU A 136 -11.60 -0.67 -2.89
C LEU A 136 -12.28 -1.60 -3.89
N TYR A 137 -11.74 -2.80 -4.08
CA TYR A 137 -12.20 -3.78 -5.05
C TYR A 137 -12.42 -5.13 -4.38
N LYS A 138 -13.57 -5.73 -4.67
CA LYS A 138 -13.90 -7.08 -4.20
C LYS A 138 -14.10 -8.03 -5.38
N PRO A 139 -13.85 -9.33 -5.21
CA PRO A 139 -14.21 -10.33 -6.21
C PRO A 139 -15.72 -10.32 -6.46
N LYS A 140 -16.12 -10.32 -7.73
CA LYS A 140 -17.52 -10.26 -8.14
C LYS A 140 -18.30 -11.45 -7.57
N GLY A 141 -19.42 -11.18 -6.91
CA GLY A 141 -20.29 -12.20 -6.34
C GLY A 141 -19.79 -12.82 -5.02
N ARG A 142 -18.70 -12.29 -4.42
CA ARG A 142 -18.24 -12.69 -3.09
C ARG A 142 -18.51 -11.61 -2.05
N ALA A 143 -18.73 -12.04 -0.81
CA ALA A 143 -18.71 -11.15 0.35
C ALA A 143 -17.27 -10.63 0.57
N GLN A 144 -17.15 -9.45 1.15
CA GLN A 144 -15.85 -8.83 1.43
C GLN A 144 -15.48 -9.09 2.89
N ASP A 145 -15.08 -10.33 3.16
CA ASP A 145 -14.57 -10.78 4.45
C ASP A 145 -13.04 -10.56 4.53
N LEU A 146 -12.47 -10.60 5.75
CA LEU A 146 -11.04 -10.35 5.98
C LEU A 146 -10.13 -11.29 5.17
N ASP A 147 -10.52 -12.55 4.99
CA ASP A 147 -9.73 -13.52 4.23
C ASP A 147 -9.72 -13.17 2.73
N THR A 148 -10.88 -12.81 2.17
CA THR A 148 -11.00 -12.29 0.80
C THR A 148 -10.18 -11.02 0.57
N ILE A 149 -10.09 -10.13 1.57
CA ILE A 149 -9.26 -8.92 1.49
C ILE A 149 -7.79 -9.32 1.43
N ARG A 150 -7.33 -10.24 2.27
CA ARG A 150 -5.95 -10.74 2.26
C ARG A 150 -5.59 -11.42 0.93
N GLU A 151 -6.45 -12.29 0.43
CA GLU A 151 -6.27 -12.95 -0.87
C GLU A 151 -6.20 -11.92 -2.02
N SER A 152 -7.09 -10.93 -2.01
CA SER A 152 -7.12 -9.88 -3.04
C SER A 152 -5.90 -8.97 -2.95
N SER A 153 -5.41 -8.67 -1.74
CA SER A 153 -4.20 -7.88 -1.53
C SER A 153 -2.97 -8.56 -2.14
N GLU A 154 -2.78 -9.85 -1.86
CA GLU A 154 -1.67 -10.61 -2.44
C GLU A 154 -1.78 -10.68 -3.97
N ALA A 155 -2.98 -10.90 -4.49
CA ALA A 155 -3.22 -10.86 -5.94
C ALA A 155 -2.83 -9.50 -6.53
N PHE A 156 -3.19 -8.40 -5.88
CA PHE A 156 -2.95 -7.04 -6.37
C PHE A 156 -1.50 -6.60 -6.33
N ARG A 157 -0.59 -7.31 -5.65
CA ARG A 157 0.85 -7.08 -5.79
C ARG A 157 1.35 -7.25 -7.23
N SER A 158 0.72 -8.14 -8.00
CA SER A 158 1.03 -8.33 -9.42
C SER A 158 0.16 -7.49 -10.36
N LEU A 159 -0.74 -6.66 -9.84
CA LEU A 159 -1.62 -5.81 -10.65
C LEU A 159 -0.79 -4.74 -11.36
N SER A 160 -1.14 -4.45 -12.60
CA SER A 160 -0.46 -3.41 -13.37
C SER A 160 -0.70 -2.01 -12.77
N MET A 161 0.35 -1.19 -12.81
CA MET A 161 0.37 0.15 -12.21
C MET A 161 -0.63 1.12 -12.85
N ASP A 162 -1.00 0.93 -14.11
CA ASP A 162 -2.05 1.72 -14.76
C ASP A 162 -3.40 1.58 -14.03
N LYS A 163 -3.80 0.36 -13.67
CA LYS A 163 -5.03 0.07 -12.93
C LYS A 163 -4.88 0.44 -11.46
N ALA A 164 -3.77 0.04 -10.83
CA ALA A 164 -3.51 0.27 -9.42
C ALA A 164 -3.46 1.77 -9.11
N TRP A 165 -2.63 2.53 -9.83
CA TRP A 165 -2.45 3.96 -9.58
C TRP A 165 -3.73 4.75 -9.84
N SER A 166 -4.48 4.45 -10.91
CA SER A 166 -5.74 5.15 -11.18
C SER A 166 -6.73 5.05 -10.02
N ALA A 167 -6.78 3.90 -9.33
CA ALA A 167 -7.61 3.72 -8.15
C ALA A 167 -7.04 4.38 -6.90
N ILE A 168 -5.73 4.24 -6.64
CA ILE A 168 -5.07 4.84 -5.48
C ILE A 168 -5.13 6.37 -5.57
N ALA A 169 -4.77 6.94 -6.71
CA ALA A 169 -4.79 8.39 -6.93
C ALA A 169 -6.21 8.93 -6.86
N PHE A 170 -7.20 8.21 -7.39
CA PHE A 170 -8.60 8.60 -7.22
C PHE A 170 -9.01 8.56 -5.75
N PHE A 171 -8.66 7.50 -5.02
CA PHE A 171 -8.88 7.44 -3.58
C PHE A 171 -8.25 8.67 -2.92
N LEU A 172 -6.94 8.86 -3.00
CA LEU A 172 -6.23 9.96 -2.35
C LEU A 172 -6.77 11.36 -2.69
N THR A 173 -7.26 11.58 -3.92
CA THR A 173 -7.83 12.87 -4.34
C THR A 173 -9.30 13.05 -3.97
N SER A 174 -10.10 11.98 -3.94
CA SER A 174 -11.52 12.00 -3.61
C SER A 174 -11.81 11.73 -2.12
N SER A 175 -10.82 11.24 -1.38
CA SER A 175 -10.99 10.66 -0.04
C SER A 175 -10.70 11.59 1.13
N GLU A 176 -10.76 12.91 0.97
CA GLU A 176 -10.56 13.86 2.08
C GLU A 176 -11.33 13.44 3.37
N PRO A 177 -12.61 12.98 3.31
CA PRO A 177 -13.29 12.47 4.51
C PRO A 177 -12.80 11.10 5.01
N TYR A 178 -12.24 10.22 4.17
CA TYR A 178 -11.77 8.90 4.63
C TYR A 178 -10.35 8.95 5.17
N ALA A 179 -9.44 9.72 4.54
CA ALA A 179 -8.09 9.91 5.04
C ALA A 179 -8.12 10.53 6.45
N THR A 180 -8.98 11.54 6.65
CA THR A 180 -9.21 12.15 7.96
C THR A 180 -9.86 11.19 8.96
N ARG A 181 -10.85 10.37 8.54
CA ARG A 181 -11.42 9.31 9.39
C ARG A 181 -10.34 8.30 9.81
N ILE A 182 -9.56 7.77 8.87
CA ILE A 182 -8.49 6.78 9.10
C ILE A 182 -7.46 7.34 10.08
N GLN A 183 -7.02 8.58 9.85
CA GLN A 183 -6.08 9.27 10.72
C GLN A 183 -6.67 9.49 12.13
N SER A 184 -7.94 9.92 12.23
CA SER A 184 -8.62 10.16 13.51
C SER A 184 -8.76 8.87 14.32
N TYR A 185 -9.07 7.76 13.66
CA TYR A 185 -9.13 6.45 14.29
C TYR A 185 -7.75 5.95 14.74
N SER A 186 -6.74 6.07 13.88
CA SER A 186 -5.34 5.74 14.21
C SER A 186 -4.86 6.49 15.45
N GLN A 187 -5.07 7.81 15.49
CA GLN A 187 -4.72 8.64 16.65
C GLN A 187 -5.48 8.23 17.91
N SER A 188 -6.77 7.93 17.80
CA SER A 188 -7.60 7.51 18.93
C SER A 188 -7.15 6.15 19.49
N ARG A 189 -6.80 5.20 18.61
CA ARG A 189 -6.29 3.89 18.99
C ARG A 189 -4.89 3.98 19.62
N LYS A 190 -3.97 4.78 19.06
CA LYS A 190 -2.64 5.03 19.66
C LYS A 190 -2.77 5.57 21.09
N LYS A 191 -3.62 6.59 21.30
CA LYS A 191 -3.91 7.13 22.65
C LYS A 191 -4.50 6.07 23.58
N MET A 192 -5.39 5.21 23.08
CA MET A 192 -5.96 4.13 23.86
C MET A 192 -4.92 3.10 24.29
N LEU A 193 -4.05 2.64 23.38
CA LEU A 193 -2.98 1.69 23.71
C LEU A 193 -2.04 2.28 24.77
N GLN A 194 -1.75 3.57 24.70
CA GLN A 194 -0.99 4.27 25.75
C GLN A 194 -1.72 4.27 27.10
N VAL A 195 -3.01 4.61 27.13
CA VAL A 195 -3.81 4.55 28.36
C VAL A 195 -3.87 3.12 28.90
N MET A 196 -4.05 2.12 28.03
CA MET A 196 -4.16 0.72 28.41
C MET A 196 -2.86 0.21 29.03
N THR A 197 -1.72 0.47 28.40
CA THR A 197 -0.40 0.12 28.93
C THR A 197 -0.08 0.85 30.24
N LEU A 198 -0.46 2.12 30.37
CA LEU A 198 -0.33 2.87 31.63
C LEU A 198 -1.21 2.28 32.73
N THR A 199 -2.45 1.89 32.41
CA THR A 199 -3.33 1.21 33.36
C THR A 199 -2.79 -0.16 33.72
N GLU A 200 -2.33 -0.98 32.78
CA GLU A 200 -1.71 -2.29 33.08
C GLU A 200 -0.51 -2.15 34.00
N ARG A 201 0.35 -1.15 33.79
CA ARG A 201 1.47 -0.84 34.69
C ARG A 201 1.01 -0.43 36.08
N ALA A 202 0.01 0.44 36.18
CA ALA A 202 -0.57 0.86 37.45
C ALA A 202 -1.32 -0.29 38.18
N LEU A 203 -1.83 -1.26 37.42
CA LEU A 203 -2.53 -2.44 37.92
C LEU A 203 -1.56 -3.55 38.35
N ALA A 204 -0.41 -3.67 37.69
CA ALA A 204 0.67 -4.57 38.10
C ALA A 204 1.29 -4.15 39.45
N THR A 205 1.24 -2.86 39.79
CA THR A 205 1.71 -2.31 41.06
C THR A 205 0.64 -2.29 42.16
N THR A 206 -0.64 -2.61 41.87
CA THR A 206 -1.72 -2.62 42.86
C THR A 206 -2.19 -4.04 43.22
N HIS A 207 -2.38 -4.31 44.52
CA HIS A 207 -2.72 -5.64 45.05
C HIS A 207 -4.14 -6.15 44.76
N SER A 208 -5.05 -5.35 44.19
CA SER A 208 -6.48 -5.69 44.06
C SER A 208 -6.90 -6.01 42.61
N ARG A 209 -6.83 -7.29 42.26
CA ARG A 209 -7.15 -7.86 40.93
C ARG A 209 -8.62 -7.70 40.48
N LYS A 210 -9.54 -7.36 41.37
CA LYS A 210 -10.99 -7.22 41.06
C LYS A 210 -11.40 -5.81 40.65
N LEU A 211 -10.77 -4.78 41.21
CA LEU A 211 -11.01 -3.39 40.83
C LEU A 211 -10.43 -3.07 39.45
N SER A 212 -9.30 -3.70 39.12
CA SER A 212 -8.56 -3.55 37.87
C SER A 212 -9.32 -4.02 36.62
N LEU A 213 -9.99 -5.16 36.71
CA LEU A 213 -10.83 -5.70 35.64
C LEU A 213 -12.07 -4.84 35.37
N ARG A 214 -12.67 -4.27 36.43
CA ARG A 214 -13.87 -3.42 36.29
C ARG A 214 -13.56 -2.09 35.63
N THR A 215 -12.43 -1.46 35.98
CA THR A 215 -11.98 -0.21 35.36
C THR A 215 -11.57 -0.42 33.91
N ALA A 216 -10.86 -1.50 33.59
CA ALA A 216 -10.49 -1.85 32.21
C ALA A 216 -11.72 -2.12 31.32
N VAL A 217 -12.70 -2.90 31.80
CA VAL A 217 -13.95 -3.16 31.06
C VAL A 217 -14.79 -1.90 30.90
N TRP A 218 -14.82 -1.01 31.90
CA TRP A 218 -15.54 0.25 31.84
C TRP A 218 -14.92 1.21 30.82
N LEU A 219 -13.58 1.35 30.81
CA LEU A 219 -12.86 2.14 29.81
C LEU A 219 -13.05 1.59 28.39
N GLY A 220 -13.00 0.27 28.20
CA GLY A 220 -13.27 -0.38 26.91
C GLY A 220 -14.69 -0.11 26.40
N ARG A 221 -15.70 -0.13 27.28
CA ARG A 221 -17.10 0.16 26.91
C ARG A 221 -17.32 1.62 26.54
N ILE A 222 -16.66 2.56 27.21
CA ILE A 222 -16.71 3.98 26.87
C ILE A 222 -16.07 4.23 25.51
N TYR A 223 -14.94 3.55 25.22
CA TYR A 223 -14.28 3.63 23.94
C TYR A 223 -15.13 3.09 22.79
N ILE A 224 -15.76 1.91 22.92
CA ILE A 224 -16.65 1.37 21.88
C ILE A 224 -17.79 2.35 21.57
N ARG A 225 -18.32 3.05 22.59
CA ARG A 225 -19.32 4.11 22.39
C ARG A 225 -18.75 5.35 21.70
N TYR A 226 -17.54 5.79 22.08
CA TYR A 226 -16.92 6.99 21.53
C TYR A 226 -16.46 6.78 20.08
N ALA A 227 -15.83 5.63 19.78
CA ALA A 227 -15.46 5.21 18.43
C ALA A 227 -16.69 5.08 17.52
N ARG A 228 -17.79 4.47 18.00
CA ARG A 228 -19.07 4.46 17.26
C ARG A 228 -19.60 5.86 16.98
N ARG A 229 -19.49 6.79 17.94
CA ARG A 229 -19.97 8.17 17.77
C ARG A 229 -19.15 8.93 16.75
N LEU A 230 -17.82 8.87 16.83
CA LEU A 230 -16.91 9.53 15.88
C LEU A 230 -17.10 9.04 14.45
N LEU A 231 -17.45 7.76 14.27
CA LEU A 231 -17.74 7.18 12.95
C LEU A 231 -19.13 7.55 12.41
N LEU A 232 -20.06 8.06 13.25
CA LEU A 232 -21.44 8.40 12.89
C LEU A 232 -21.70 9.91 12.74
N THR A 233 -20.77 10.78 13.16
CA THR A 233 -20.99 12.24 13.24
C THR A 233 -20.42 13.06 12.08
N PHE A 234 -20.01 12.42 10.98
CA PHE A 234 -19.59 13.10 9.75
C PHE A 234 -20.22 12.44 8.55
#